data_AF-A0AAX4MM24-F1
#
_entry.id   AF-A0AAX4MM24-F1
#
_cell.length_a   1.000
_cell.length_b   1.000
_cell.length_c   1.000
_cell.angle_alpha   90.00
_cell.angle_beta   90.00
_cell.angle_gamma   90.00
#
_symmetry.space_group_name_H-M   'P 1'
#
loop_
_entity.id
_entity.type
_entity.pdbx_description
1 polymer ?
#
loop_
_entity_poly.entity_id
_entity_poly.type
_entity_poly.pdbx_seq_one_letter_code
_entity_poly.pdbx_strand_id
1 'polypeptide(L)'
;MALKWTALGVLPNINMMSDVFAGEHMALVGFQDDRFLDALANGPNLQTFLSKFEGNHGQRLRPSLLVRSDAYPDRPNSEAISSFMDIVVACVVLDARVRAVTWRRNVGPFHTDAFEIYPWMIDPQGKRLVAGNAALWAIHELDKFRGAASAAVPVQDVGNEPAHPRFFKQLLALWKSRFIDGHNAWTSRAILRSLKMAASAMRLSSPTGSTESFYDYGRVLSLWVSAFEILVHPGATGKATRQRVLDLLKSIPWQSEMAREETHSADFGGGKTFDLRLANALYMKMNDLRNNFLHGNAVEPEDFRLKNGTLILSFPAAIFRMALATILGDPDGVTSEQVIAGEKTREEYGKHLQATRFRNDCEECLLAAVKPQTPDDE
;
A
#
# COMPACT_ATOMS: atom_id res chain seq x y z
N MET A 1 6.77 7.67 32.81
CA MET A 1 6.02 8.81 32.25
C MET A 1 5.36 8.33 30.98
N ALA A 2 4.13 8.78 30.68
CA ALA A 2 3.51 8.51 29.38
C ALA A 2 4.28 9.27 28.29
N LEU A 3 4.45 8.64 27.11
CA LEU A 3 5.06 9.28 25.94
C LEU A 3 4.20 10.44 25.48
N LYS A 4 4.83 11.56 25.11
CA LYS A 4 4.14 12.70 24.50
C LYS A 4 4.11 12.56 22.99
N TRP A 5 2.98 12.88 22.40
CA TRP A 5 2.74 12.84 20.96
C TRP A 5 2.63 14.24 20.39
N THR A 6 3.23 14.44 19.21
CA THR A 6 3.16 15.70 18.47
C THR A 6 2.76 15.45 17.02
N ALA A 7 1.96 16.34 16.45
CA ALA A 7 1.54 16.24 15.06
C ALA A 7 2.71 16.53 14.10
N LEU A 8 2.92 15.65 13.14
CA LEU A 8 3.86 15.80 12.03
C LEU A 8 3.18 16.24 10.73
N GLY A 9 1.93 15.83 10.54
CA GLY A 9 1.20 16.10 9.31
C GLY A 9 -0.28 15.78 9.44
N VAL A 10 -1.06 16.32 8.51
CA VAL A 10 -2.52 16.19 8.47
C VAL A 10 -2.91 15.46 7.21
N LEU A 11 -3.87 14.55 7.30
CA LEU A 11 -4.39 13.78 6.17
C LEU A 11 -5.91 14.05 6.06
N PRO A 12 -6.32 15.03 5.23
CA PRO A 12 -7.71 15.47 5.17
C PRO A 12 -8.61 14.55 4.33
N ASN A 13 -8.02 13.69 3.48
CA ASN A 13 -8.76 12.75 2.64
C ASN A 13 -9.06 11.41 3.32
N ILE A 14 -8.60 11.20 4.55
CA ILE A 14 -8.96 10.01 5.34
C ILE A 14 -9.46 10.37 6.72
N ASN A 15 -10.46 9.63 7.16
CA ASN A 15 -10.90 9.58 8.54
C ASN A 15 -10.49 8.22 9.11
N MET A 16 -9.39 8.21 9.86
CA MET A 16 -8.84 7.01 10.47
C MET A 16 -9.72 6.58 11.64
N MET A 17 -10.33 5.40 11.54
CA MET A 17 -11.16 4.82 12.60
C MET A 17 -10.46 3.63 13.28
N SER A 18 -9.32 3.20 12.74
CA SER A 18 -8.50 2.10 13.26
C SER A 18 -7.35 2.61 14.13
N ASP A 19 -7.04 1.88 15.20
CA ASP A 19 -5.88 2.09 16.06
C ASP A 19 -4.66 1.25 15.67
N VAL A 20 -4.80 0.41 14.64
CA VAL A 20 -3.81 -0.58 14.19
C VAL A 20 -2.53 0.07 13.68
N PHE A 21 -2.62 1.23 13.04
CA PHE A 21 -1.50 1.89 12.35
C PHE A 21 -0.62 2.70 13.31
N ALA A 22 -0.11 2.02 14.32
CA ALA A 22 0.64 2.61 15.40
C ALA A 22 1.84 1.79 15.84
N GLY A 23 2.93 2.50 16.13
CA GLY A 23 4.11 1.98 16.81
C GLY A 23 4.49 2.84 18.01
N GLU A 24 5.65 2.54 18.60
CA GLU A 24 6.21 3.33 19.70
C GLU A 24 6.66 4.72 19.26
N HIS A 25 7.07 4.88 17.99
CA HIS A 25 7.70 6.11 17.48
C HIS A 25 6.79 6.96 16.60
N MET A 26 5.88 6.32 15.88
CA MET A 26 4.97 6.96 14.92
C MET A 26 3.61 6.28 14.94
N ALA A 27 2.56 7.04 14.69
CA ALA A 27 1.23 6.51 14.47
C ALA A 27 0.46 7.38 13.47
N LEU A 28 -0.45 6.75 12.72
CA LEU A 28 -1.48 7.44 11.96
C LEU A 28 -2.80 7.27 12.71
N VAL A 29 -3.37 8.36 13.19
CA VAL A 29 -4.44 8.34 14.19
C VAL A 29 -5.63 9.20 13.79
N GLY A 30 -6.81 8.77 14.21
CA GLY A 30 -8.05 9.52 14.08
C GLY A 30 -8.41 10.31 15.32
N PHE A 31 -9.49 11.08 15.22
CA PHE A 31 -9.93 11.99 16.30
C PHE A 31 -10.35 11.29 17.60
N GLN A 32 -10.62 9.98 17.56
CA GLN A 32 -11.00 9.17 18.73
C GLN A 32 -9.81 8.58 19.48
N ASP A 33 -8.59 8.72 18.93
CA ASP A 33 -7.38 8.15 19.49
C ASP A 33 -6.78 9.05 20.58
N ASP A 34 -6.35 8.48 21.70
CA ASP A 34 -5.72 9.24 22.79
C ASP A 34 -4.47 10.01 22.34
N ARG A 35 -3.72 9.48 21.36
CA ARG A 35 -2.54 10.15 20.80
C ARG A 35 -2.90 11.35 19.95
N PHE A 36 -4.10 11.38 19.37
CA PHE A 36 -4.62 12.57 18.71
C PHE A 36 -4.88 13.68 19.72
N LEU A 37 -5.52 13.34 20.85
CA LEU A 37 -5.80 14.28 21.93
C LEU A 37 -4.50 14.81 22.56
N ASP A 38 -3.51 13.94 22.76
CA ASP A 38 -2.20 14.34 23.27
C ASP A 38 -1.47 15.25 22.26
N ALA A 39 -1.56 14.98 20.96
CA ALA A 39 -1.02 15.88 19.93
C ALA A 39 -1.68 17.27 19.96
N LEU A 40 -2.99 17.37 20.24
CA LEU A 40 -3.66 18.66 20.45
C LEU A 40 -3.12 19.39 21.68
N ALA A 41 -2.92 18.67 22.79
CA ALA A 41 -2.41 19.25 24.03
C ALA A 41 -0.97 19.77 23.88
N ASN A 42 -0.16 19.10 23.07
CA ASN A 42 1.25 19.46 22.82
C ASN A 42 1.46 20.39 21.62
N GLY A 43 0.39 20.72 20.86
CA GLY A 43 0.46 21.49 19.62
C GLY A 43 -0.25 22.85 19.74
N PRO A 44 0.48 23.96 19.96
CA PRO A 44 -0.13 25.29 20.03
C PRO A 44 -0.94 25.61 18.77
N ASN A 45 -2.18 26.05 18.94
CA ASN A 45 -3.14 26.36 17.86
C ASN A 45 -3.46 25.21 16.88
N LEU A 46 -3.05 23.97 17.16
CA LEU A 46 -3.32 22.82 16.31
C LEU A 46 -4.83 22.56 16.15
N GLN A 47 -5.59 22.68 17.25
CA GLN A 47 -7.05 22.53 17.20
C GLN A 47 -7.71 23.56 16.27
N THR A 48 -7.29 24.83 16.36
CA THR A 48 -7.76 25.90 15.48
C THR A 48 -7.42 25.60 14.02
N PHE A 49 -6.21 25.13 13.74
CA PHE A 49 -5.79 24.72 12.40
C PHE A 49 -6.65 23.58 11.84
N LEU A 50 -6.88 22.52 12.62
CA LEU A 50 -7.68 21.37 12.18
C LEU A 50 -9.15 21.73 11.95
N SER A 51 -9.71 22.66 12.75
CA SER A 51 -11.09 23.12 12.59
C SER A 51 -11.38 23.88 11.31
N LYS A 52 -10.34 24.29 10.57
CA LYS A 52 -10.43 25.07 9.32
C LYS A 52 -10.46 24.20 8.05
N PHE A 53 -10.45 22.87 8.19
CA PHE A 53 -10.57 21.95 7.06
C PHE A 53 -12.04 21.71 6.68
N GLU A 54 -12.35 21.99 5.42
CA GLU A 54 -13.67 21.78 4.82
C GLU A 54 -13.55 20.89 3.58
N GLY A 55 -14.58 20.11 3.30
CA GLY A 55 -14.67 19.32 2.09
C GLY A 55 -15.06 20.21 0.90
N ASN A 56 -14.96 19.64 -0.30
CA ASN A 56 -15.25 20.36 -1.54
C ASN A 56 -16.72 20.83 -1.67
N HIS A 57 -17.59 20.39 -0.75
CA HIS A 57 -19.01 20.78 -0.68
C HIS A 57 -19.36 21.50 0.63
N GLY A 58 -18.36 22.05 1.33
CA GLY A 58 -18.55 22.89 2.53
C GLY A 58 -18.80 22.13 3.84
N GLN A 59 -18.82 20.80 3.81
CA GLN A 59 -18.90 20.00 5.03
C GLN A 59 -17.61 20.10 5.84
N ARG A 60 -17.70 20.23 7.17
CA ARG A 60 -16.51 20.20 8.03
C ARG A 60 -15.86 18.82 8.01
N LEU A 61 -14.54 18.79 7.87
CA LEU A 61 -13.78 17.55 7.91
C LEU A 61 -13.23 17.30 9.31
N ARG A 62 -12.92 16.03 9.58
CA ARG A 62 -12.12 15.60 10.73
C ARG A 62 -10.86 14.92 10.20
N PRO A 63 -9.84 15.69 9.82
CA PRO A 63 -8.62 15.12 9.26
C PRO A 63 -7.95 14.17 10.25
N SER A 64 -7.32 13.12 9.71
CA SER A 64 -6.44 12.26 10.50
C SER A 64 -5.09 12.93 10.73
N LEU A 65 -4.37 12.52 11.78
CA LEU A 65 -3.03 13.03 12.09
C LEU A 65 -1.98 11.95 11.93
N LEU A 66 -0.89 12.30 11.26
CA LEU A 66 0.38 11.60 11.44
C LEU A 66 1.06 12.18 12.68
N VAL A 67 1.34 11.36 13.68
CA VAL A 67 1.94 11.78 14.95
C VAL A 67 3.27 11.08 15.19
N ARG A 68 4.16 11.73 15.94
CA ARG A 68 5.39 11.13 16.49
C ARG A 68 5.41 11.21 18.01
N SER A 69 6.06 10.24 18.63
CA SER A 69 6.36 10.25 20.06
C SER A 69 7.61 11.09 20.37
N ASP A 70 7.72 11.58 21.60
CA ASP A 70 8.93 12.19 22.17
C ASP A 70 10.01 11.18 22.58
N ALA A 71 9.76 9.86 22.48
CA ALA A 71 10.79 8.83 22.70
C ALA A 71 12.01 8.97 21.78
N TYR A 72 11.89 9.72 20.68
CA TYR A 72 12.97 9.90 19.71
C TYR A 72 12.91 11.29 19.05
N PRO A 73 13.38 12.37 19.70
CA PRO A 73 13.15 13.74 19.22
C PRO A 73 13.86 14.08 17.89
N ASP A 74 15.01 13.46 17.61
CA ASP A 74 15.84 13.74 16.42
C ASP A 74 15.49 12.90 15.17
N ARG A 75 14.49 12.02 15.28
CA ARG A 75 13.99 11.15 14.19
C ARG A 75 12.45 11.19 14.20
N PRO A 76 11.73 10.84 13.13
CA PRO A 76 12.18 10.31 11.84
C PRO A 76 12.49 11.40 10.81
N ASN A 77 13.47 11.16 9.94
CA ASN A 77 13.72 11.99 8.77
C ASN A 77 12.61 11.78 7.71
N SER A 78 12.65 12.54 6.62
CA SER A 78 11.65 12.44 5.54
C SER A 78 11.57 11.06 4.89
N GLU A 79 12.68 10.32 4.77
CA GLU A 79 12.69 8.94 4.25
C GLU A 79 11.91 8.00 5.18
N ALA A 80 12.14 8.10 6.50
CA ALA A 80 11.46 7.30 7.50
C ALA A 80 9.95 7.63 7.55
N ILE A 81 9.58 8.91 7.51
CA ILE A 81 8.17 9.33 7.44
C ILE A 81 7.49 8.76 6.19
N SER A 82 8.11 8.94 5.01
CA SER A 82 7.55 8.41 3.76
C SER A 82 7.45 6.89 3.79
N SER A 83 8.46 6.19 4.31
CA SER A 83 8.45 4.73 4.37
C SER A 83 7.40 4.20 5.35
N PHE A 84 7.11 4.92 6.44
CA PHE A 84 6.00 4.58 7.35
C PHE A 84 4.65 4.71 6.63
N MET A 85 4.46 5.81 5.88
CA MET A 85 3.26 6.00 5.08
C MET A 85 3.11 4.91 4.00
N ASP A 86 4.19 4.54 3.31
CA ASP A 86 4.17 3.45 2.32
C ASP A 86 3.72 2.12 2.95
N ILE A 87 4.08 1.84 4.21
CA ILE A 87 3.63 0.65 4.95
C ILE A 87 2.13 0.72 5.23
N VAL A 88 1.63 1.84 5.75
CA VAL A 88 0.20 2.03 6.02
C VAL A 88 -0.61 1.86 4.74
N VAL A 89 -0.19 2.53 3.67
CA VAL A 89 -0.81 2.44 2.35
C VAL A 89 -0.79 1.00 1.84
N ALA A 90 0.32 0.28 1.96
CA ALA A 90 0.38 -1.12 1.54
C ALA A 90 -0.60 -2.01 2.32
N CYS A 91 -0.79 -1.75 3.61
CA CYS A 91 -1.74 -2.53 4.41
C CYS A 91 -3.19 -2.30 3.98
N VAL A 92 -3.56 -1.07 3.59
CA VAL A 92 -4.94 -0.71 3.23
C VAL A 92 -5.23 -0.86 1.74
N VAL A 93 -4.42 -0.21 0.90
CA VAL A 93 -4.73 -0.02 -0.53
C VAL A 93 -4.53 -1.29 -1.34
N LEU A 94 -3.58 -2.16 -0.96
CA LEU A 94 -3.46 -3.49 -1.59
C LEU A 94 -4.74 -4.30 -1.37
N ASP A 95 -5.31 -4.24 -0.17
CA ASP A 95 -6.54 -4.94 0.18
C ASP A 95 -7.76 -4.36 -0.56
N ALA A 96 -7.90 -3.04 -0.55
CA ALA A 96 -8.99 -2.36 -1.26
C ALA A 96 -8.98 -2.67 -2.76
N ARG A 97 -7.80 -2.73 -3.39
CA ARG A 97 -7.65 -3.10 -4.81
C ARG A 97 -8.03 -4.54 -5.09
N VAL A 98 -7.66 -5.47 -4.21
CA VAL A 98 -8.07 -6.87 -4.30
C VAL A 98 -9.59 -7.01 -4.19
N ARG A 99 -10.19 -6.34 -3.20
CA ARG A 99 -11.64 -6.37 -2.97
C ARG A 99 -12.46 -5.71 -4.06
N ALA A 100 -11.92 -4.67 -4.71
CA ALA A 100 -12.58 -4.06 -5.86
C ALA A 100 -12.82 -5.07 -6.99
N VAL A 101 -11.90 -6.02 -7.18
CA VAL A 101 -12.05 -7.09 -8.17
C VAL A 101 -13.01 -8.17 -7.67
N THR A 102 -12.86 -8.64 -6.42
CA THR A 102 -13.66 -9.77 -5.92
C THR A 102 -15.11 -9.39 -5.62
N TRP A 103 -15.35 -8.20 -5.09
CA TRP A 103 -16.70 -7.71 -4.75
C TRP A 103 -17.36 -6.91 -5.87
N ARG A 104 -16.64 -6.65 -6.97
CA ARG A 104 -17.08 -5.79 -8.08
C ARG A 104 -17.52 -4.38 -7.64
N ARG A 105 -16.99 -3.91 -6.52
CA ARG A 105 -17.24 -2.56 -5.99
C ARG A 105 -16.04 -2.07 -5.19
N ASN A 106 -15.76 -0.78 -5.29
CA ASN A 106 -14.72 -0.17 -4.49
C ASN A 106 -15.26 0.18 -3.09
N VAL A 107 -14.70 -0.47 -2.06
CA VAL A 107 -15.00 -0.16 -0.65
C VAL A 107 -13.71 0.28 0.03
N GLY A 108 -13.59 1.57 0.28
CA GLY A 108 -12.45 2.19 0.96
C GLY A 108 -11.39 2.79 0.03
N PRO A 109 -10.19 3.09 0.57
CA PRO A 109 -9.12 3.74 -0.18
C PRO A 109 -8.46 2.88 -1.25
N PHE A 110 -8.81 3.16 -2.50
CA PHE A 110 -8.27 2.49 -3.68
C PHE A 110 -7.02 3.17 -4.25
N HIS A 111 -6.90 4.48 -4.06
CA HIS A 111 -5.74 5.27 -4.49
C HIS A 111 -4.93 5.73 -3.29
N THR A 112 -3.61 5.71 -3.41
CA THR A 112 -2.72 6.14 -2.32
C THR A 112 -2.82 7.63 -2.04
N ASP A 113 -3.34 8.41 -2.99
CA ASP A 113 -3.57 9.85 -2.90
C ASP A 113 -4.47 10.21 -1.72
N ALA A 114 -5.34 9.30 -1.27
CA ALA A 114 -6.13 9.47 -0.05
C ALA A 114 -5.26 9.63 1.20
N PHE A 115 -4.04 9.08 1.19
CA PHE A 115 -3.08 9.13 2.29
C PHE A 115 -2.02 10.22 2.15
N GLU A 116 -2.19 11.18 1.23
CA GLU A 116 -1.23 12.27 1.10
C GLU A 116 -1.23 13.19 2.32
N ILE A 117 -0.03 13.49 2.81
CA ILE A 117 0.19 14.47 3.87
C ILE A 117 -0.07 15.85 3.28
N TYR A 118 -0.95 16.62 3.91
CA TYR A 118 -1.27 17.97 3.51
C TYR A 118 0.00 18.85 3.52
N PRO A 119 0.25 19.64 2.46
CA PRO A 119 1.53 20.32 2.28
C PRO A 119 1.76 21.49 3.24
N TRP A 120 0.71 21.98 3.91
CA TRP A 120 0.80 23.03 4.93
C TRP A 120 0.63 22.43 6.32
N MET A 121 1.48 22.84 7.25
CA MET A 121 1.37 22.48 8.66
C MET A 121 1.56 23.71 9.53
N ILE A 122 0.97 23.71 10.72
CA ILE A 122 1.25 24.75 11.71
C ILE A 122 2.68 24.59 12.27
N ASP A 123 3.40 25.70 12.42
CA ASP A 123 4.75 25.69 12.98
C ASP A 123 4.75 25.21 14.45
N PRO A 124 5.90 24.75 14.99
CA PRO A 124 5.97 24.27 16.36
C PRO A 124 5.59 25.32 17.42
N GLN A 125 5.62 26.61 17.08
CA GLN A 125 5.23 27.72 17.97
C GLN A 125 3.74 28.07 17.87
N GLY A 126 2.98 27.47 16.96
CA GLY A 126 1.58 27.75 16.70
C GLY A 126 1.29 29.09 16.02
N LYS A 127 2.31 29.78 15.48
CA LYS A 127 2.16 31.18 15.02
C LYS A 127 1.86 31.30 13.54
N ARG A 128 2.47 30.44 12.72
CA ARG A 128 2.35 30.50 11.26
C ARG A 128 2.10 29.13 10.69
N LEU A 129 1.54 29.10 9.49
CA LEU A 129 1.56 27.92 8.64
C LEU A 129 2.84 27.92 7.83
N VAL A 130 3.43 26.74 7.67
CA VAL A 130 4.63 26.51 6.89
C VAL A 130 4.34 25.42 5.86
N ALA A 131 4.81 25.65 4.64
CA ALA A 131 4.90 24.62 3.61
C ALA A 131 6.37 24.48 3.20
N GLY A 132 6.87 23.25 3.24
CA GLY A 132 8.24 22.91 2.84
C GLY A 132 8.22 21.65 2.00
N ASN A 133 8.06 21.82 0.69
CA ASN A 133 8.10 20.71 -0.26
C ASN A 133 9.09 21.01 -1.40
N ALA A 134 9.25 20.07 -2.33
CA ALA A 134 10.21 20.21 -3.43
C ALA A 134 9.90 21.38 -4.39
N ALA A 135 8.66 21.89 -4.40
CA ALA A 135 8.27 23.00 -5.25
C ALA A 135 8.55 24.36 -4.61
N LEU A 136 8.29 24.51 -3.31
CA LEU A 136 8.44 25.79 -2.62
C LEU A 136 8.57 25.66 -1.10
N TRP A 137 9.25 26.65 -0.52
CA TRP A 137 9.16 26.98 0.90
C TRP A 137 8.30 28.24 1.06
N ALA A 138 7.25 28.17 1.88
CA ALA A 138 6.34 29.30 2.09
C ALA A 138 5.79 29.37 3.51
N ILE A 139 5.33 30.56 3.87
CA ILE A 139 4.70 30.88 5.15
C ILE A 139 3.33 31.51 4.92
N HIS A 140 2.39 31.25 5.83
CA HIS A 140 1.05 31.84 5.78
C HIS A 140 0.46 32.10 7.18
N GLU A 141 -0.58 32.92 7.25
CA GLU A 141 -1.29 33.25 8.48
C GLU A 141 -2.38 32.21 8.77
N LEU A 142 -2.46 31.75 10.03
CA LEU A 142 -3.48 30.78 10.45
C LEU A 142 -4.91 31.34 10.31
N ASP A 143 -5.12 32.62 10.58
CA ASP A 143 -6.45 33.22 10.56
C ASP A 143 -7.09 33.23 9.17
N LYS A 144 -6.26 33.39 8.12
CA LYS A 144 -6.69 33.40 6.72
C LYS A 144 -6.75 32.00 6.10
N PHE A 145 -6.25 30.99 6.79
CA PHE A 145 -6.21 29.62 6.28
C PHE A 145 -7.60 29.01 6.09
N ARG A 146 -7.75 28.32 4.96
CA ARG A 146 -8.86 27.44 4.61
C ARG A 146 -8.27 26.14 4.09
N GLY A 147 -8.40 25.08 4.88
CA GLY A 147 -7.92 23.75 4.50
C GLY A 147 -8.96 23.06 3.63
N ALA A 148 -8.49 22.33 2.62
CA ALA A 148 -9.36 21.51 1.78
C ALA A 148 -8.75 20.13 1.60
N ALA A 149 -9.60 19.11 1.50
CA ALA A 149 -9.18 17.80 1.00
C ALA A 149 -8.86 17.89 -0.50
N SER A 150 -8.05 16.97 -1.01
CA SER A 150 -7.85 16.82 -2.45
C SER A 150 -9.20 16.58 -3.14
N ALA A 151 -9.46 17.30 -4.23
CA ALA A 151 -10.65 17.08 -5.07
C ALA A 151 -10.55 15.85 -5.96
N ALA A 152 -9.34 15.30 -6.13
CA ALA A 152 -9.10 14.13 -6.97
C ALA A 152 -9.56 12.81 -6.35
N VAL A 153 -9.66 12.75 -5.01
CA VAL A 153 -10.09 11.55 -4.28
C VAL A 153 -11.10 11.90 -3.19
N PRO A 154 -12.14 11.08 -2.98
CA PRO A 154 -13.12 11.33 -1.93
C PRO A 154 -12.48 11.23 -0.53
N VAL A 155 -13.13 11.84 0.47
CA VAL A 155 -12.80 11.59 1.87
C VAL A 155 -13.33 10.21 2.26
N GLN A 156 -12.50 9.35 2.84
CA GLN A 156 -12.85 7.97 3.11
C GLN A 156 -12.53 7.54 4.54
N ASP A 157 -13.39 6.68 5.09
CA ASP A 157 -13.15 6.06 6.39
C ASP A 157 -12.18 4.88 6.24
N VAL A 158 -11.22 4.79 7.16
CA VAL A 158 -10.29 3.65 7.27
C VAL A 158 -10.58 2.90 8.55
N GLY A 159 -11.39 1.85 8.44
CA GLY A 159 -11.75 0.96 9.55
C GLY A 159 -10.74 -0.17 9.77
N ASN A 160 -11.11 -1.12 10.64
CA ASN A 160 -10.27 -2.28 10.97
C ASN A 160 -10.26 -3.37 9.89
N GLU A 161 -11.28 -3.41 9.04
CA GLU A 161 -11.43 -4.46 8.03
C GLU A 161 -10.29 -4.53 6.99
N PRO A 162 -9.76 -3.39 6.47
CA PRO A 162 -8.55 -3.39 5.65
C PRO A 162 -7.26 -3.27 6.46
N ALA A 163 -7.31 -3.05 7.78
CA ALA A 163 -6.14 -2.81 8.60
C ALA A 163 -5.54 -4.13 9.08
N HIS A 164 -4.83 -4.84 8.21
CA HIS A 164 -4.21 -6.14 8.52
C HIS A 164 -3.10 -6.02 9.57
N PRO A 165 -3.35 -6.30 10.88
CA PRO A 165 -2.46 -5.85 11.94
C PRO A 165 -1.15 -6.63 12.01
N ARG A 166 -1.18 -7.94 11.69
CA ARG A 166 0.02 -8.78 11.61
C ARG A 166 0.97 -8.25 10.54
N PHE A 167 0.42 -7.99 9.36
CA PHE A 167 1.17 -7.49 8.21
C PHE A 167 1.82 -6.13 8.51
N PHE A 168 1.07 -5.23 9.15
CA PHE A 168 1.59 -3.94 9.60
C PHE A 168 2.75 -4.10 10.60
N LYS A 169 2.59 -4.94 11.63
CA LYS A 169 3.63 -5.16 12.66
C LYS A 169 4.95 -5.68 12.07
N GLN A 170 4.88 -6.63 11.12
CA GLN A 170 6.07 -7.17 10.46
C GLN A 170 6.82 -6.10 9.68
N LEU A 171 6.11 -5.30 8.90
CA LEU A 171 6.68 -4.20 8.12
C LEU A 171 7.23 -3.08 9.03
N LEU A 172 6.52 -2.75 10.10
CA LEU A 172 6.94 -1.76 11.08
C LEU A 172 8.21 -2.21 11.83
N ALA A 173 8.39 -3.50 12.08
CA ALA A 173 9.63 -4.03 12.67
C ALA A 173 10.83 -3.81 11.75
N LEU A 174 10.68 -4.03 10.43
CA LEU A 174 11.72 -3.72 9.44
C LEU A 174 12.02 -2.22 9.38
N TRP A 175 10.98 -1.39 9.47
CA TRP A 175 11.09 0.05 9.51
C TRP A 175 11.86 0.52 10.76
N LYS A 176 11.50 0.01 11.95
CA LYS A 176 12.17 0.34 13.22
C LYS A 176 13.64 -0.06 13.17
N SER A 177 13.91 -1.30 12.76
CA SER A 177 15.28 -1.81 12.62
C SER A 177 16.14 -0.90 11.73
N ARG A 178 15.58 -0.40 10.62
CA ARG A 178 16.30 0.49 9.70
C ARG A 178 16.47 1.91 10.21
N PHE A 179 15.37 2.55 10.60
CA PHE A 179 15.33 4.00 10.82
C PHE A 179 15.55 4.40 12.27
N ILE A 180 15.32 3.49 13.22
CA ILE A 180 15.51 3.72 14.65
C ILE A 180 16.77 3.01 15.13
N ASP A 181 16.88 1.71 14.89
CA ASP A 181 18.01 0.93 15.42
C ASP A 181 19.29 1.09 14.58
N GLY A 182 19.18 1.65 13.36
CA GLY A 182 20.32 1.93 12.48
C GLY A 182 20.86 0.70 11.75
N HIS A 183 20.14 -0.43 11.77
CA HIS A 183 20.52 -1.62 11.01
C HIS A 183 20.33 -1.39 9.51
N ASN A 184 21.32 -1.79 8.73
CA ASN A 184 21.32 -1.57 7.28
C ASN A 184 21.26 -2.89 6.50
N ALA A 185 20.38 -3.79 6.91
CA ALA A 185 20.16 -5.03 6.20
C ALA A 185 19.62 -4.76 4.79
N TRP A 186 20.22 -5.43 3.80
CA TRP A 186 19.82 -5.29 2.41
C TRP A 186 18.35 -5.69 2.19
N THR A 187 17.92 -6.78 2.82
CA THR A 187 16.54 -7.31 2.71
C THR A 187 15.50 -6.29 3.18
N SER A 188 15.71 -5.67 4.35
CA SER A 188 14.83 -4.60 4.85
C SER A 188 14.77 -3.42 3.88
N ARG A 189 15.91 -3.01 3.31
CA ARG A 189 15.96 -1.94 2.30
C ARG A 189 15.20 -2.32 1.02
N ALA A 190 15.37 -3.53 0.53
CA ALA A 190 14.69 -4.03 -0.66
C ALA A 190 13.17 -4.04 -0.46
N ILE A 191 12.69 -4.58 0.67
CA ILE A 191 11.26 -4.60 1.01
C ILE A 191 10.70 -3.18 1.07
N LEU A 192 11.29 -2.28 1.86
CA LEU A 192 10.77 -0.91 2.01
C LEU A 192 10.83 -0.11 0.70
N ARG A 193 11.86 -0.31 -0.14
CA ARG A 193 11.92 0.31 -1.48
C ARG A 193 10.88 -0.28 -2.44
N SER A 194 10.62 -1.58 -2.37
CA SER A 194 9.57 -2.21 -3.20
C SER A 194 8.19 -1.67 -2.84
N LEU A 195 7.92 -1.46 -1.55
CA LEU A 195 6.70 -0.81 -1.06
C LEU A 195 6.53 0.59 -1.64
N LYS A 196 7.61 1.39 -1.69
CA LYS A 196 7.55 2.72 -2.28
C LYS A 196 7.19 2.71 -3.78
N MET A 197 7.68 1.72 -4.53
CA MET A 197 7.31 1.54 -5.94
C MET A 197 5.85 1.10 -6.07
N ALA A 198 5.40 0.15 -5.25
CA ALA A 198 4.02 -0.30 -5.24
C ALA A 198 3.05 0.83 -4.85
N ALA A 199 3.37 1.61 -3.81
CA ALA A 199 2.60 2.79 -3.41
C ALA A 199 2.49 3.80 -4.55
N SER A 200 3.60 4.06 -5.25
CA SER A 200 3.60 4.93 -6.43
C SER A 200 2.73 4.39 -7.56
N ALA A 201 2.76 3.07 -7.79
CA ALA A 201 1.94 2.41 -8.81
C ALA A 201 0.43 2.45 -8.51
N MET A 202 0.08 2.62 -7.23
CA MET A 202 -1.31 2.68 -6.76
C MET A 202 -1.87 4.11 -6.72
N ARG A 203 -1.08 5.11 -7.10
CA ARG A 203 -1.54 6.51 -7.24
C ARG A 203 -2.58 6.63 -8.34
N LEU A 204 -3.35 7.70 -8.28
CA LEU A 204 -4.21 8.15 -9.36
C LEU A 204 -3.32 8.58 -10.54
N SER A 205 -3.54 7.97 -11.69
CA SER A 205 -2.83 8.22 -12.96
C SER A 205 -3.13 9.61 -13.52
N SER A 206 -4.40 10.00 -13.49
CA SER A 206 -4.89 11.32 -13.89
C SER A 206 -5.73 11.94 -12.78
N PRO A 207 -5.31 13.08 -12.18
CA PRO A 207 -6.04 13.76 -11.11
C PRO A 207 -7.50 14.13 -11.42
N THR A 208 -7.84 14.27 -12.71
CA THR A 208 -9.21 14.60 -13.15
C THR A 208 -9.93 13.41 -13.77
N GLY A 209 -9.25 12.28 -13.99
CA GLY A 209 -9.74 11.09 -14.72
C GLY A 209 -10.00 11.32 -16.22
N SER A 210 -10.40 12.54 -16.60
CA SER A 210 -10.76 12.94 -17.97
C SER A 210 -9.62 12.89 -18.99
N THR A 211 -8.38 12.77 -18.52
CA THR A 211 -7.18 12.73 -19.38
C THR A 211 -6.41 11.42 -19.26
N GLU A 212 -6.98 10.41 -18.61
CA GLU A 212 -6.34 9.09 -18.53
C GLU A 212 -6.25 8.45 -19.92
N SER A 213 -5.09 7.89 -20.22
CA SER A 213 -4.71 7.28 -21.49
C SER A 213 -3.97 5.98 -21.24
N PHE A 214 -3.77 5.16 -22.29
CA PHE A 214 -2.96 3.94 -22.15
C PHE A 214 -1.49 4.23 -21.77
N TYR A 215 -0.98 5.45 -21.99
CA TYR A 215 0.34 5.86 -21.53
C TYR A 215 0.44 5.85 -20.00
N ASP A 216 -0.67 6.12 -19.31
CA ASP A 216 -0.77 5.98 -17.86
C ASP A 216 -0.61 4.52 -17.41
N TYR A 217 -1.22 3.59 -18.15
CA TYR A 217 -1.16 2.16 -17.88
C TYR A 217 0.26 1.62 -17.99
N GLY A 218 1.00 2.05 -19.03
CA GLY A 218 2.41 1.71 -19.20
C GLY A 218 3.29 2.20 -18.03
N ARG A 219 3.05 3.42 -17.54
CA ARG A 219 3.75 3.96 -16.35
C ARG A 219 3.43 3.18 -15.08
N VAL A 220 2.16 2.87 -14.86
CA VAL A 220 1.71 2.08 -13.70
C VAL A 220 2.31 0.67 -13.72
N LEU A 221 2.28 -0.03 -14.86
CA LEU A 221 2.93 -1.35 -14.98
C LEU A 221 4.44 -1.28 -14.76
N SER A 222 5.09 -0.22 -15.23
CA SER A 222 6.53 -0.01 -15.01
C SER A 222 6.87 0.06 -13.52
N LEU A 223 6.03 0.74 -12.73
CA LEU A 223 6.18 0.84 -11.28
C LEU A 223 5.90 -0.50 -10.59
N TRP A 224 4.86 -1.24 -10.99
CA TRP A 224 4.58 -2.56 -10.45
C TRP A 224 5.70 -3.57 -10.72
N VAL A 225 6.16 -3.66 -11.97
CA VAL A 225 7.27 -4.54 -12.36
C VAL A 225 8.53 -4.19 -11.57
N SER A 226 8.83 -2.90 -11.41
CA SER A 226 9.94 -2.41 -10.57
C SER A 226 9.76 -2.83 -9.10
N ALA A 227 8.56 -2.76 -8.55
CA ALA A 227 8.28 -3.22 -7.19
C ALA A 227 8.63 -4.71 -7.02
N PHE A 228 8.20 -5.58 -7.94
CA PHE A 228 8.54 -7.01 -7.92
C PHE A 228 10.05 -7.26 -8.06
N GLU A 229 10.71 -6.59 -9.00
CA GLU A 229 12.15 -6.76 -9.25
C GLU A 229 12.99 -6.31 -8.05
N ILE A 230 12.64 -5.18 -7.42
CA ILE A 230 13.31 -4.69 -6.20
C ILE A 230 13.10 -5.68 -5.06
N LEU A 231 11.90 -6.24 -4.91
CA LEU A 231 11.56 -7.17 -3.83
C LEU A 231 12.45 -8.42 -3.84
N VAL A 232 12.85 -8.92 -5.03
CA VAL A 232 13.72 -10.10 -5.18
C VAL A 232 15.21 -9.78 -5.39
N HIS A 233 15.60 -8.51 -5.29
CA HIS A 233 16.95 -8.09 -5.61
C HIS A 233 17.96 -8.69 -4.60
N PRO A 234 19.03 -9.37 -5.05
CA PRO A 234 19.93 -10.13 -4.17
C PRO A 234 21.04 -9.32 -3.48
N GLY A 235 21.01 -7.99 -3.49
CA GLY A 235 22.12 -7.17 -2.99
C GLY A 235 22.92 -6.47 -4.07
N ALA A 236 23.89 -5.66 -3.64
CA ALA A 236 24.67 -4.76 -4.49
C ALA A 236 25.46 -5.45 -5.62
N THR A 237 25.77 -6.74 -5.48
CA THR A 237 26.58 -7.49 -6.43
C THR A 237 25.78 -8.39 -7.38
N GLY A 238 24.47 -8.52 -7.17
CA GLY A 238 23.62 -9.34 -8.02
C GLY A 238 22.60 -8.52 -8.80
N LYS A 239 21.90 -9.18 -9.72
CA LYS A 239 20.87 -8.57 -10.55
C LYS A 239 19.49 -9.09 -10.12
N ALA A 240 18.53 -8.19 -10.00
CA ALA A 240 17.13 -8.57 -10.09
C ALA A 240 16.88 -9.07 -11.51
N THR A 241 16.37 -10.28 -11.66
CA THR A 241 16.05 -10.87 -12.95
C THR A 241 14.58 -11.26 -12.97
N ARG A 242 13.98 -11.24 -14.17
CA ARG A 242 12.65 -11.78 -14.41
C ARG A 242 12.48 -13.18 -13.80
N GLN A 243 13.50 -14.02 -13.95
CA GLN A 243 13.51 -15.37 -13.40
C GLN A 243 13.38 -15.39 -11.87
N ARG A 244 14.09 -14.52 -11.14
CA ARG A 244 13.98 -14.45 -9.66
C ARG A 244 12.57 -14.08 -9.21
N VAL A 245 11.87 -13.23 -9.95
CA VAL A 245 10.47 -12.93 -9.65
C VAL A 245 9.61 -14.16 -9.90
N LEU A 246 9.78 -14.84 -11.04
CA LEU A 246 9.05 -16.07 -11.33
C LEU A 246 9.29 -17.15 -10.27
N ASP A 247 10.51 -17.30 -9.78
CA ASP A 247 10.87 -18.26 -8.74
C ASP A 247 10.18 -17.92 -7.41
N LEU A 248 10.13 -16.64 -7.03
CA LEU A 248 9.35 -16.18 -5.88
C LEU A 248 7.86 -16.48 -6.05
N LEU A 249 7.27 -16.17 -7.20
CA LEU A 249 5.85 -16.42 -7.43
C LEU A 249 5.51 -17.93 -7.42
N LYS A 250 6.46 -18.78 -7.82
CA LYS A 250 6.36 -20.24 -7.69
C LYS A 250 6.51 -20.73 -6.25
N SER A 251 7.16 -20.00 -5.35
CA SER A 251 7.28 -20.41 -3.94
C SER A 251 6.07 -20.03 -3.09
N ILE A 252 5.18 -19.17 -3.58
CA ILE A 252 3.95 -18.80 -2.89
C ILE A 252 3.08 -20.05 -2.65
N PRO A 253 2.58 -20.28 -1.42
CA PRO A 253 1.73 -21.42 -1.09
C PRO A 253 0.28 -21.17 -1.52
N TRP A 254 0.04 -21.23 -2.84
CA TRP A 254 -1.30 -21.12 -3.43
C TRP A 254 -2.21 -22.25 -2.94
N GLN A 255 -3.45 -21.92 -2.57
CA GLN A 255 -4.44 -22.84 -2.01
C GLN A 255 -5.31 -23.47 -3.09
N SER A 256 -5.79 -22.66 -4.04
CA SER A 256 -6.62 -23.11 -5.14
C SER A 256 -5.82 -23.95 -6.13
N GLU A 257 -6.45 -24.99 -6.67
CA GLU A 257 -5.87 -25.85 -7.70
C GLU A 257 -5.49 -25.05 -8.96
N MET A 258 -6.41 -24.22 -9.46
CA MET A 258 -6.19 -23.38 -10.64
C MET A 258 -5.04 -22.36 -10.48
N ALA A 259 -4.68 -21.95 -9.26
CA ALA A 259 -3.51 -21.12 -9.03
C ALA A 259 -2.18 -21.91 -8.95
N ARG A 260 -2.25 -23.21 -8.62
CA ARG A 260 -1.09 -24.11 -8.48
C ARG A 260 -0.67 -24.77 -9.79
N GLU A 261 -1.64 -25.04 -10.66
CA GLU A 261 -1.41 -25.72 -11.93
C GLU A 261 -0.64 -24.85 -12.93
N GLU A 262 0.28 -25.48 -13.68
CA GLU A 262 0.98 -24.85 -14.79
C GLU A 262 0.17 -25.06 -16.07
N THR A 263 -0.93 -24.31 -16.22
CA THR A 263 -1.87 -24.42 -17.36
C THR A 263 -1.99 -23.12 -18.16
N HIS A 264 -1.23 -22.08 -17.81
CA HIS A 264 -1.31 -20.77 -18.45
C HIS A 264 -0.05 -20.50 -19.27
N SER A 265 -0.20 -20.52 -20.59
CA SER A 265 0.91 -20.33 -21.52
C SER A 265 1.41 -18.88 -21.56
N ALA A 266 2.73 -18.71 -21.52
CA ALA A 266 3.41 -17.42 -21.70
C ALA A 266 4.61 -17.54 -22.66
N ASP A 267 4.86 -16.49 -23.45
CA ASP A 267 6.00 -16.41 -24.36
C ASP A 267 7.25 -15.93 -23.62
N PHE A 268 8.38 -16.63 -23.83
CA PHE A 268 9.68 -16.27 -23.27
C PHE A 268 10.62 -15.61 -24.29
N GLY A 269 10.15 -15.40 -25.51
CA GLY A 269 10.89 -14.90 -26.65
C GLY A 269 11.51 -16.01 -27.48
N GLY A 270 11.83 -15.69 -28.74
CA GLY A 270 12.43 -16.66 -29.67
C GLY A 270 11.49 -17.82 -30.03
N GLY A 271 10.18 -17.60 -29.97
CA GLY A 271 9.15 -18.60 -30.30
C GLY A 271 8.98 -19.69 -29.23
N LYS A 272 9.50 -19.50 -28.02
CA LYS A 272 9.40 -20.48 -26.92
C LYS A 272 8.27 -20.11 -25.98
N THR A 273 7.23 -20.94 -25.97
CA THR A 273 6.11 -20.83 -25.05
C THR A 273 6.24 -21.88 -23.94
N PHE A 274 5.96 -21.50 -22.70
CA PHE A 274 5.92 -22.40 -21.56
C PHE A 274 4.61 -22.23 -20.79
N ASP A 275 4.10 -23.32 -20.26
CA ASP A 275 2.97 -23.26 -19.33
C ASP A 275 3.47 -22.92 -17.92
N LEU A 276 2.78 -21.95 -17.31
CA LEU A 276 3.11 -21.38 -16.02
C LEU A 276 1.89 -21.37 -15.12
N ARG A 277 2.12 -21.19 -13.81
CA ARG A 277 1.07 -20.82 -12.86
C ARG A 277 0.47 -19.47 -13.22
N LEU A 278 -0.79 -19.25 -12.84
CA LEU A 278 -1.53 -18.05 -13.20
C LEU A 278 -0.80 -16.75 -12.82
N ALA A 279 -0.30 -16.65 -11.58
CA ALA A 279 0.43 -15.47 -11.11
C ALA A 279 1.70 -15.20 -11.95
N ASN A 280 2.41 -16.26 -12.34
CA ASN A 280 3.60 -16.17 -13.18
C ASN A 280 3.25 -15.71 -14.60
N ALA A 281 2.19 -16.25 -15.21
CA ALA A 281 1.73 -15.85 -16.53
C ALA A 281 1.27 -14.37 -16.56
N LEU A 282 0.54 -13.93 -15.52
CA LEU A 282 0.15 -12.52 -15.37
C LEU A 282 1.37 -11.61 -15.21
N TYR A 283 2.35 -12.01 -14.39
CA TYR A 283 3.60 -11.25 -14.26
C TYR A 283 4.41 -11.18 -15.56
N MET A 284 4.50 -12.28 -16.32
CA MET A 284 5.13 -12.28 -17.64
C MET A 284 4.47 -11.25 -18.56
N LYS A 285 3.13 -11.29 -18.68
CA LYS A 285 2.38 -10.31 -19.49
C LYS A 285 2.66 -8.87 -19.04
N MET A 286 2.68 -8.61 -17.73
CA MET A 286 3.03 -7.28 -17.21
C MET A 286 4.46 -6.85 -17.58
N ASN A 287 5.44 -7.77 -17.46
CA ASN A 287 6.83 -7.50 -17.78
C ASN A 287 7.02 -7.21 -19.27
N ASP A 288 6.38 -7.98 -20.15
CA ASP A 288 6.49 -7.81 -21.59
C ASP A 288 5.83 -6.50 -22.05
N LEU A 289 4.62 -6.19 -21.55
CA LEU A 289 3.96 -4.90 -21.82
C LEU A 289 4.80 -3.72 -21.35
N ARG A 290 5.36 -3.81 -20.14
CA ARG A 290 6.28 -2.81 -19.58
C ARG A 290 7.51 -2.63 -20.46
N ASN A 291 8.12 -3.71 -20.94
CA ASN A 291 9.30 -3.62 -21.80
C ASN A 291 8.96 -3.00 -23.14
N ASN A 292 7.88 -3.44 -23.80
CA ASN A 292 7.43 -2.84 -25.05
C ASN A 292 7.15 -1.34 -24.90
N PHE A 293 6.43 -0.95 -23.84
CA PHE A 293 6.13 0.44 -23.54
C PHE A 293 7.39 1.28 -23.32
N LEU A 294 8.30 0.85 -22.44
CA LEU A 294 9.50 1.64 -22.10
C LEU A 294 10.52 1.72 -23.24
N HIS A 295 10.52 0.74 -24.16
CA HIS A 295 11.36 0.76 -25.36
C HIS A 295 10.73 1.50 -26.53
N GLY A 296 9.50 2.00 -26.41
CA GLY A 296 8.79 2.70 -27.49
C GLY A 296 8.34 1.78 -28.61
N ASN A 297 8.21 0.47 -28.34
CA ASN A 297 7.57 -0.46 -29.27
C ASN A 297 6.06 -0.16 -29.33
N ALA A 298 5.40 -0.63 -30.40
CA ALA A 298 3.94 -0.50 -30.52
C ALA A 298 3.24 -1.21 -29.35
N VAL A 299 2.35 -0.48 -28.67
CA VAL A 299 1.46 -0.98 -27.62
C VAL A 299 0.13 -0.24 -27.78
N GLU A 300 -0.96 -0.99 -27.86
CA GLU A 300 -2.32 -0.48 -28.00
C GLU A 300 -3.14 -0.70 -26.72
N PRO A 301 -4.25 0.04 -26.51
CA PRO A 301 -5.11 -0.15 -25.34
C PRO A 301 -5.58 -1.59 -25.13
N GLU A 302 -5.88 -2.31 -26.21
CA GLU A 302 -6.31 -3.72 -26.20
C GLU A 302 -5.24 -4.65 -25.65
N ASP A 303 -3.96 -4.31 -25.75
CA ASP A 303 -2.86 -5.16 -25.23
C ASP A 303 -2.89 -5.27 -23.71
N PHE A 304 -3.47 -4.28 -23.02
CA PHE A 304 -3.68 -4.28 -21.57
C PHE A 304 -4.89 -5.10 -21.13
N ARG A 305 -5.72 -5.59 -22.07
CA ARG A 305 -6.87 -6.45 -21.76
C ARG A 305 -6.47 -7.92 -21.75
N LEU A 306 -7.09 -8.67 -20.85
CA LEU A 306 -7.05 -10.12 -20.82
C LEU A 306 -8.14 -10.71 -21.72
N LYS A 307 -8.07 -12.02 -21.99
CA LYS A 307 -9.02 -12.73 -22.85
C LYS A 307 -10.48 -12.59 -22.38
N ASN A 308 -10.69 -12.44 -21.07
CA ASN A 308 -12.01 -12.24 -20.46
C ASN A 308 -12.45 -10.77 -20.36
N GLY A 309 -11.71 -9.84 -20.98
CA GLY A 309 -12.03 -8.40 -21.01
C GLY A 309 -11.48 -7.58 -19.84
N THR A 310 -11.04 -8.22 -18.76
CA THR A 310 -10.46 -7.53 -17.59
C THR A 310 -9.13 -6.85 -17.91
N LEU A 311 -8.79 -5.79 -17.18
CA LEU A 311 -7.51 -5.09 -17.33
C LEU A 311 -6.40 -5.80 -16.54
N ILE A 312 -5.23 -5.98 -17.16
CA ILE A 312 -4.05 -6.56 -16.51
C ILE A 312 -3.63 -5.77 -15.25
N LEU A 313 -3.96 -4.48 -15.19
CA LEU A 313 -3.69 -3.57 -14.07
C LEU A 313 -4.44 -3.91 -12.77
N SER A 314 -5.45 -4.77 -12.83
CA SER A 314 -6.27 -5.13 -11.66
C SER A 314 -5.59 -6.14 -10.72
N PHE A 315 -4.67 -6.94 -11.25
CA PHE A 315 -4.07 -8.08 -10.55
C PHE A 315 -2.72 -7.84 -9.83
N PRO A 316 -1.88 -6.83 -10.14
CA PRO A 316 -0.57 -6.67 -9.52
C PRO A 316 -0.65 -6.55 -7.98
N ALA A 317 -1.68 -5.91 -7.44
CA ALA A 317 -1.85 -5.75 -5.99
C ALA A 317 -2.00 -7.09 -5.27
N ALA A 318 -2.80 -8.01 -5.80
CA ALA A 318 -2.93 -9.38 -5.27
C ALA A 318 -1.58 -10.13 -5.32
N ILE A 319 -0.91 -10.10 -6.49
CA ILE A 319 0.35 -10.81 -6.68
C ILE A 319 1.43 -10.26 -5.74
N PHE A 320 1.55 -8.92 -5.66
CA PHE A 320 2.55 -8.26 -4.83
C PHE A 320 2.32 -8.51 -3.34
N ARG A 321 1.06 -8.50 -2.90
CA ARG A 321 0.71 -8.80 -1.51
C ARG A 321 1.07 -10.25 -1.12
N MET A 322 0.78 -11.22 -1.98
CA MET A 322 1.13 -12.63 -1.76
C MET A 322 2.65 -12.84 -1.76
N ALA A 323 3.37 -12.17 -2.68
CA ALA A 323 4.83 -12.20 -2.75
C ALA A 323 5.47 -11.60 -1.48
N LEU A 324 4.97 -10.45 -1.03
CA LEU A 324 5.45 -9.78 0.18
C LEU A 324 5.17 -10.61 1.44
N ALA A 325 3.97 -11.17 1.58
CA ALA A 325 3.63 -12.06 2.69
C ALA A 325 4.51 -13.33 2.73
N THR A 326 4.90 -13.85 1.57
CA THR A 326 5.81 -15.00 1.48
C THR A 326 7.22 -14.65 1.96
N ILE A 327 7.73 -13.45 1.62
CA ILE A 327 9.07 -13.00 2.03
C ILE A 327 9.14 -12.64 3.52
N LEU A 328 8.09 -12.02 4.06
CA LEU A 328 8.07 -11.64 5.48
C LEU A 328 7.95 -12.86 6.42
N GLY A 329 7.49 -14.00 5.90
CA GLY A 329 7.09 -15.16 6.72
C GLY A 329 5.82 -14.87 7.52
N ASP A 330 5.36 -15.85 8.31
CA ASP A 330 4.34 -15.61 9.34
C ASP A 330 4.93 -15.94 10.72
N PRO A 331 5.21 -14.94 11.57
CA PRO A 331 5.76 -15.17 12.90
C PRO A 331 4.77 -15.88 13.82
N ASP A 332 3.47 -15.72 13.55
CA ASP A 332 2.37 -16.32 14.30
C ASP A 332 1.69 -17.42 13.46
N GLY A 333 2.48 -18.09 12.61
CA GLY A 333 2.05 -19.21 11.79
C GLY A 333 1.62 -20.39 12.66
N VAL A 334 0.43 -20.92 12.40
CA VAL A 334 -0.09 -22.10 13.09
C VAL A 334 -0.57 -23.10 12.06
N THR A 335 -0.01 -24.31 12.05
CA THR A 335 -0.45 -25.37 11.14
C THR A 335 -1.45 -26.32 11.80
N SER A 336 -2.23 -27.04 10.99
CA SER A 336 -3.15 -28.07 11.48
C SER A 336 -2.43 -29.17 12.24
N GLU A 337 -1.22 -29.53 11.83
CA GLU A 337 -0.41 -30.59 12.43
C GLU A 337 0.02 -30.19 13.85
N GLN A 338 0.38 -28.92 14.08
CA GLN A 338 0.72 -28.41 15.40
C GLN A 338 -0.47 -28.44 16.36
N VAL A 339 -1.69 -28.22 15.84
CA VAL A 339 -2.92 -28.35 16.63
C VAL A 339 -3.21 -29.81 16.96
N ILE A 340 -3.03 -30.71 15.99
CA ILE A 340 -3.23 -32.16 16.19
C ILE A 340 -2.20 -32.71 17.19
N ALA A 341 -0.96 -32.24 17.14
CA ALA A 341 0.11 -32.60 18.06
C ALA A 341 -0.04 -31.97 19.46
N GLY A 342 -0.99 -31.05 19.66
CA GLY A 342 -1.22 -30.35 20.93
C GLY A 342 -0.21 -29.24 21.25
N GLU A 343 0.66 -28.87 20.31
CA GLU A 343 1.64 -27.78 20.45
C GLU A 343 0.97 -26.39 20.38
N LYS A 344 -0.16 -26.32 19.68
CA LYS A 344 -0.96 -25.11 19.47
C LYS A 344 -2.44 -25.38 19.73
N THR A 345 -3.15 -24.35 20.17
CA THR A 345 -4.58 -24.43 20.45
C THR A 345 -5.43 -24.22 19.19
N ARG A 346 -6.66 -24.74 19.21
CA ARG A 346 -7.66 -24.46 18.15
C ARG A 346 -7.98 -22.96 18.04
N GLU A 347 -7.92 -22.24 19.16
CA GLU A 347 -8.14 -20.79 19.17
C GLU A 347 -7.01 -20.03 18.46
N GLU A 348 -5.75 -20.39 18.72
CA GLU A 348 -4.59 -19.84 18.01
C GLU A 348 -4.69 -20.12 16.50
N TYR A 349 -5.11 -21.33 16.12
CA TYR A 349 -5.34 -21.67 14.72
C TYR A 349 -6.47 -20.87 14.09
N GLY A 350 -7.59 -20.68 14.78
CA GLY A 350 -8.68 -19.82 14.32
C GLY A 350 -8.24 -18.37 14.10
N LYS A 351 -7.44 -17.82 15.03
CA LYS A 351 -6.84 -16.48 14.89
C LYS A 351 -5.87 -16.41 13.70
N HIS A 352 -5.07 -17.45 13.48
CA HIS A 352 -4.19 -17.54 12.31
C HIS A 352 -4.99 -17.54 11.00
N LEU A 353 -6.01 -18.40 10.88
CA LEU A 353 -6.88 -18.45 9.69
C LEU A 353 -7.56 -17.11 9.39
N GLN A 354 -8.04 -16.42 10.42
CA GLN A 354 -8.63 -15.09 10.26
C GLN A 354 -7.60 -14.08 9.76
N ALA A 355 -6.38 -14.10 10.31
CA ALA A 355 -5.32 -13.18 9.93
C ALA A 355 -4.73 -13.47 8.55
N THR A 356 -4.83 -14.69 8.04
CA THR A 356 -4.38 -15.09 6.70
C THR A 356 -5.50 -15.15 5.66
N ARG A 357 -6.74 -14.79 6.02
CA ARG A 357 -7.91 -14.82 5.12
C ARG A 357 -7.69 -14.03 3.84
N PHE A 358 -6.89 -12.96 3.90
CA PHE A 358 -6.55 -12.16 2.73
C PHE A 358 -5.92 -12.96 1.59
N ARG A 359 -5.28 -14.11 1.88
CA ARG A 359 -4.72 -14.98 0.84
C ARG A 359 -5.80 -15.53 -0.08
N ASN A 360 -6.96 -15.84 0.49
CA ASN A 360 -8.12 -16.33 -0.26
C ASN A 360 -8.66 -15.21 -1.16
N ASP A 361 -8.80 -13.99 -0.62
CA ASP A 361 -9.23 -12.83 -1.40
C ASP A 361 -8.26 -12.52 -2.56
N CYS A 362 -6.94 -12.61 -2.31
CA CYS A 362 -5.93 -12.45 -3.34
C CYS A 362 -6.05 -13.53 -4.42
N GLU A 363 -6.25 -14.78 -4.05
CA GLU A 363 -6.44 -15.86 -5.02
C GLU A 363 -7.72 -15.67 -5.83
N GLU A 364 -8.85 -15.41 -5.18
CA GLU A 364 -10.11 -15.12 -5.87
C GLU A 364 -9.97 -13.97 -6.87
N CYS A 365 -9.25 -12.91 -6.49
CA CYS A 365 -8.89 -11.82 -7.40
C CYS A 365 -8.10 -12.32 -8.61
N LEU A 366 -7.08 -13.16 -8.43
CA LEU A 366 -6.33 -13.72 -9.56
C LEU A 366 -7.20 -14.62 -10.45
N LEU A 367 -8.07 -15.45 -9.87
CA LEU A 367 -8.96 -16.31 -10.66
C LEU A 367 -9.94 -15.51 -11.52
N ALA A 368 -10.27 -14.27 -11.13
CA ALA A 368 -11.05 -13.34 -11.95
C ALA A 368 -10.34 -12.91 -13.25
N ALA A 369 -9.03 -13.19 -13.41
CA ALA A 369 -8.29 -12.98 -14.65
C ALA A 369 -8.63 -14.00 -15.75
N VAL A 370 -9.18 -15.16 -15.37
CA VAL A 370 -9.45 -16.29 -16.29
C VAL A 370 -10.90 -16.74 -16.29
N LYS A 371 -11.64 -16.47 -15.21
CA LYS A 371 -13.09 -16.74 -15.16
C LYS A 371 -13.83 -15.77 -16.10
N PRO A 372 -14.85 -16.24 -16.84
CA PRO A 372 -15.73 -15.35 -17.59
C PRO A 372 -16.37 -14.34 -16.64
N GLN A 373 -16.42 -13.07 -17.03
CA GLN A 373 -17.26 -12.12 -16.31
C GLN A 373 -18.71 -12.45 -16.66
N THR A 374 -19.50 -12.85 -15.66
CA THR A 374 -20.96 -12.74 -15.77
C THR A 374 -21.29 -11.26 -16.03
N PRO A 375 -22.17 -10.93 -16.98
CA PRO A 375 -22.63 -9.57 -17.14
C PRO A 375 -23.11 -9.04 -15.79
N ASP A 376 -22.65 -7.85 -15.40
CA ASP A 376 -23.20 -7.17 -14.23
C ASP A 376 -24.65 -6.80 -14.55
N ASP A 377 -25.58 -7.11 -13.63
CA ASP A 377 -26.87 -6.43 -13.59
C ASP A 377 -26.57 -4.98 -13.19
N GLU A 378 -26.81 -4.03 -14.10
CA GLU A 378 -26.52 -2.60 -13.99
C GLU A 378 -26.93 -1.95 -12.65
#